data_AF-A0A947EY84-F1
#
_entry.id   AF-A0A947EY84-F1
#
_cell.length_a   1.000
_cell.length_b   1.000
_cell.length_c   1.000
_cell.angle_alpha   90.00
_cell.angle_beta   90.00
_cell.angle_gamma   90.00
#
_symmetry.space_group_name_H-M   'P 1'
#
loop_
_entity.id
_entity.type
_entity.pdbx_description
1 polymer ?
#
loop_
_entity_poly.entity_id
_entity_poly.type
_entity_poly.pdbx_seq_one_letter_code
_entity_poly.pdbx_strand_id
1 'polypeptide(L)'
;MANYWQLAPWIEGLSRWFLAGVMIFAAVPKLSDPSAFAETVGAYGLLPDFLLSPTAVMLPCLELITAFLLIKGRSSGLWISATLMLLFIAVLSYGIWLGLDIDCGCFGPEDIESKTLSRLRAALVRDLLLCIPIIYCFIHRCIHPSKLLGEKQ
;
A
#
# COMPACT_ATOMS: atom_id res chain seq x y z
N MET A 1 -5.14 -35.93 0.57
CA MET A 1 -5.57 -34.57 0.19
C MET A 1 -6.26 -33.89 1.38
N ALA A 2 -5.56 -33.70 2.50
CA ALA A 2 -6.22 -33.59 3.81
C ALA A 2 -5.91 -32.32 4.64
N ASN A 3 -5.08 -31.37 4.20
CA ASN A 3 -4.59 -30.32 5.11
C ASN A 3 -4.80 -28.87 4.63
N TYR A 4 -5.30 -28.65 3.41
CA TYR A 4 -5.41 -27.29 2.82
C TYR A 4 -6.42 -26.41 3.58
N TRP A 5 -7.48 -27.02 4.10
CA TRP A 5 -8.58 -26.34 4.77
C TRP A 5 -8.22 -25.78 6.16
N GLN A 6 -7.26 -26.40 6.85
CA GLN A 6 -6.80 -25.92 8.16
C GLN A 6 -5.75 -24.81 8.06
N LEU A 7 -4.99 -24.77 6.97
CA LEU A 7 -3.93 -23.77 6.75
C LEU A 7 -4.48 -22.45 6.19
N ALA A 8 -5.60 -22.49 5.48
CA ALA A 8 -6.27 -21.33 4.90
C ALA A 8 -6.45 -20.12 5.86
N PRO A 9 -6.98 -20.27 7.09
CA PRO A 9 -7.13 -19.14 8.01
C PRO A 9 -5.79 -18.59 8.52
N TRP A 10 -4.77 -19.43 8.66
CA TRP A 10 -3.42 -19.01 9.06
C TRP A 10 -2.73 -18.23 7.95
N ILE A 11 -2.91 -18.65 6.68
CA ILE A 11 -2.38 -17.94 5.52
C ILE A 11 -3.07 -16.58 5.35
N GLU A 12 -4.39 -16.48 5.52
CA GLU A 12 -5.11 -15.18 5.51
C GLU A 12 -4.60 -14.26 6.62
N GLY A 13 -4.44 -14.80 7.85
CA GLY A 13 -3.89 -14.05 8.96
C GLY A 13 -2.49 -13.52 8.66
N LEU A 14 -1.57 -14.40 8.25
CA LEU A 14 -0.20 -14.04 7.95
C LEU A 14 -0.09 -13.00 6.82
N SER A 15 -0.90 -13.14 5.76
CA SER A 15 -0.96 -12.18 4.65
C SER A 15 -1.38 -10.79 5.12
N ARG A 16 -2.34 -10.72 6.06
CA ARG A 16 -2.82 -9.45 6.62
C ARG A 16 -1.79 -8.79 7.53
N TRP A 17 -1.11 -9.57 8.36
CA TRP A 17 0.00 -9.08 9.18
C TRP A 17 1.15 -8.56 8.32
N PHE A 18 1.48 -9.28 7.25
CA PHE A 18 2.49 -8.85 6.29
C PHE A 18 2.10 -7.53 5.60
N LEU A 19 0.87 -7.43 5.06
CA LEU A 19 0.36 -6.21 4.44
C LEU A 19 0.32 -5.02 5.42
N ALA A 20 -0.08 -5.26 6.67
CA ALA A 20 -0.08 -4.23 7.70
C ALA A 20 1.33 -3.73 8.02
N GLY A 21 2.30 -4.64 8.15
CA GLY A 21 3.70 -4.29 8.37
C GLY A 21 4.28 -3.43 7.24
N VAL A 22 3.96 -3.77 5.99
CA VAL A 22 4.40 -2.99 4.82
C VAL A 22 3.77 -1.60 4.80
N MET A 23 2.47 -1.48 5.09
CA MET A 23 1.79 -0.18 5.15
C MET A 23 2.37 0.72 6.25
N ILE A 24 2.68 0.15 7.43
CA ILE A 24 3.34 0.90 8.51
C ILE A 24 4.74 1.34 8.08
N PHE A 25 5.52 0.43 7.52
CA PHE A 25 6.88 0.71 7.06
C PHE A 25 6.89 1.81 5.99
N ALA A 26 5.90 1.84 5.09
CA ALA A 26 5.76 2.88 4.09
C ALA A 26 5.28 4.24 4.66
N ALA A 27 4.46 4.23 5.71
CA ALA A 27 3.90 5.43 6.31
C ALA A 27 4.91 6.20 7.19
N VAL A 28 5.77 5.47 7.92
CA VAL A 28 6.77 6.06 8.83
C VAL A 28 7.66 7.12 8.16
N PRO A 29 8.37 6.84 7.05
CA PRO A 29 9.26 7.84 6.44
C PRO A 29 8.48 9.05 5.91
N LYS A 30 7.24 8.87 5.44
CA LYS A 30 6.38 9.97 4.96
C LYS A 30 5.90 10.89 6.10
N LEU A 31 5.72 10.34 7.30
CA LEU A 31 5.35 11.11 8.49
C LEU A 31 6.55 11.76 9.17
N SER A 32 7.75 11.19 9.03
CA SER A 32 8.98 11.79 9.54
C SER A 32 9.32 13.10 8.85
N ASP A 33 9.07 13.20 7.53
CA ASP A 33 9.24 14.44 6.78
C ASP A 33 8.07 14.68 5.79
N PRO A 34 6.94 15.22 6.30
CA PRO A 34 5.78 15.52 5.46
C PRO A 34 6.06 16.63 4.43
N SER A 35 7.02 17.53 4.71
CA SER A 35 7.44 18.58 3.78
C SER A 35 8.12 17.98 2.55
N ALA A 36 9.11 17.12 2.75
CA ALA A 36 9.79 16.44 1.65
C ALA A 36 8.80 15.60 0.84
N PHE A 37 7.87 14.88 1.50
CA PHE A 37 6.85 14.12 0.80
C PHE A 37 5.87 15.02 0.01
N ALA A 38 5.52 16.20 0.54
CA ALA A 38 4.70 17.18 -0.18
C ALA A 38 5.40 17.70 -1.45
N GLU A 39 6.70 17.96 -1.38
CA GLU A 39 7.51 18.33 -2.56
C GLU A 39 7.55 17.20 -3.59
N THR A 40 7.77 15.96 -3.14
CA THR A 40 7.69 14.77 -4.01
C THR A 40 6.34 14.67 -4.71
N VAL A 41 5.23 14.87 -3.99
CA VAL A 41 3.87 14.83 -4.57
C VAL A 41 3.64 16.03 -5.51
N GLY A 42 4.14 17.21 -5.15
CA GLY A 42 4.06 18.42 -5.96
C GLY A 42 4.80 18.29 -7.29
N ALA A 43 5.91 17.56 -7.31
CA ALA A 43 6.67 17.29 -8.52
C ALA A 43 5.87 16.49 -9.58
N TYR A 44 4.86 15.71 -9.18
CA TYR A 44 3.96 15.06 -10.14
C TYR A 44 2.98 16.02 -10.82
N GLY A 45 2.79 17.24 -10.30
CA GLY A 45 1.88 18.23 -10.86
C GLY A 45 0.40 17.82 -10.84
N LEU A 46 0.02 16.84 -10.02
CA LEU A 46 -1.34 16.27 -9.94
C LEU A 46 -2.29 17.10 -9.07
N LEU A 47 -1.76 17.81 -8.07
CA LEU A 47 -2.52 18.57 -7.08
C LEU A 47 -2.08 20.04 -7.03
N PRO A 48 -2.99 20.97 -6.71
CA PRO A 48 -2.66 22.36 -6.45
C PRO A 48 -1.92 22.52 -5.11
N ASP A 49 -1.12 23.59 -4.98
CA ASP A 49 -0.22 23.82 -3.84
C ASP A 49 -0.90 23.75 -2.47
N PHE A 50 -2.14 24.25 -2.36
CA PHE A 50 -2.89 24.23 -1.11
C PHE A 50 -3.30 22.82 -0.66
N LEU A 51 -3.32 21.83 -1.57
CA LEU A 51 -3.61 20.42 -1.25
C LEU A 51 -2.36 19.58 -0.98
N LEU A 52 -1.16 20.05 -1.33
CA LEU A 52 0.07 19.28 -1.15
C LEU A 52 0.33 18.95 0.33
N SER A 53 0.24 19.95 1.20
CA SER A 53 0.45 19.79 2.64
C SER A 53 -0.57 18.86 3.31
N PRO A 54 -1.90 19.01 3.12
CA PRO A 54 -2.86 18.08 3.71
C PRO A 54 -2.73 16.67 3.12
N THR A 55 -2.50 16.52 1.80
CA THR A 55 -2.31 15.19 1.20
C THR A 55 -1.08 14.48 1.76
N ALA A 56 0.01 15.20 2.00
CA ALA A 56 1.24 14.64 2.55
C ALA A 56 1.07 14.05 3.97
N VAL A 57 0.11 14.54 4.75
CA VAL A 57 -0.21 14.01 6.08
C VAL A 57 -1.36 13.00 6.04
N MET A 58 -2.43 13.31 5.30
CA MET A 58 -3.63 12.47 5.25
C MET A 58 -3.34 11.10 4.64
N LEU A 59 -2.49 11.04 3.63
CA LEU A 59 -2.22 9.80 2.91
C LEU A 59 -1.46 8.78 3.80
N PRO A 60 -0.35 9.14 4.48
CA PRO A 60 0.27 8.27 5.48
C PRO A 60 -0.65 7.92 6.66
N CYS A 61 -1.50 8.85 7.10
CA CYS A 61 -2.50 8.53 8.14
C CYS A 61 -3.48 7.45 7.67
N LEU A 62 -3.94 7.48 6.41
CA LEU A 62 -4.79 6.44 5.84
C LEU A 62 -4.05 5.10 5.74
N GLU A 63 -2.76 5.09 5.44
CA GLU A 63 -1.92 3.86 5.45
C GLU A 63 -1.89 3.22 6.84
N LEU A 64 -1.68 4.02 7.90
CA LEU A 64 -1.69 3.54 9.28
C LEU A 64 -3.07 3.04 9.73
N ILE A 65 -4.14 3.75 9.38
CA ILE A 65 -5.52 3.30 9.67
C ILE A 65 -5.79 1.97 8.97
N THR A 66 -5.35 1.84 7.73
CA THR A 66 -5.49 0.61 6.94
C THR A 66 -4.73 -0.55 7.57
N ALA A 67 -3.48 -0.33 7.99
CA ALA A 67 -2.69 -1.32 8.70
C ALA A 67 -3.39 -1.78 10.00
N PHE A 68 -3.94 -0.85 10.77
CA PHE A 68 -4.67 -1.17 11.98
C PHE A 68 -5.94 -1.99 11.71
N LEU A 69 -6.70 -1.65 10.65
CA LEU A 69 -7.87 -2.42 10.22
C LEU A 69 -7.51 -3.83 9.74
N LEU A 70 -6.37 -3.98 9.06
CA LEU A 70 -5.83 -5.27 8.63
C LEU A 70 -5.46 -6.15 9.84
N ILE A 71 -4.77 -5.59 10.84
CA ILE A 71 -4.44 -6.29 12.10
C ILE A 71 -5.71 -6.72 12.84
N LYS A 72 -6.74 -5.86 12.88
CA LYS A 72 -8.06 -6.21 13.45
C LYS A 72 -8.85 -7.25 12.63
N GLY A 73 -8.33 -7.67 11.48
CA GLY A 73 -9.01 -8.64 10.63
C GLY A 73 -10.29 -8.10 9.96
N ARG A 74 -10.48 -6.77 9.89
CA ARG A 74 -11.66 -6.13 9.29
C ARG A 74 -11.60 -6.21 7.75
N SER A 75 -12.73 -6.53 7.12
CA SER A 75 -12.87 -6.57 5.66
C SER A 75 -12.56 -5.23 5.01
N SER A 76 -12.91 -4.12 5.69
CA SER A 76 -12.68 -2.76 5.21
C SER A 76 -11.19 -2.46 5.02
N GLY A 77 -10.30 -3.00 5.85
CA GLY A 77 -8.85 -2.80 5.72
C GLY A 77 -8.29 -3.37 4.40
N LEU A 78 -8.79 -4.51 3.95
CA LEU A 78 -8.39 -5.10 2.66
C LEU A 78 -8.81 -4.20 1.49
N TRP A 79 -10.06 -3.75 1.48
CA TRP A 79 -10.57 -2.86 0.44
C TRP A 79 -9.79 -1.53 0.39
N ILE A 80 -9.57 -0.90 1.53
CA ILE A 80 -8.82 0.37 1.58
C ILE A 80 -7.37 0.14 1.13
N SER A 81 -6.73 -0.95 1.55
CA SER A 81 -5.36 -1.28 1.09
C SER A 81 -5.27 -1.49 -0.41
N ALA A 82 -6.26 -2.16 -1.01
CA ALA A 82 -6.31 -2.37 -2.45
C ALA A 82 -6.47 -1.05 -3.21
N THR A 83 -7.37 -0.18 -2.74
CA THR A 83 -7.58 1.14 -3.33
C THR A 83 -6.34 2.02 -3.22
N LEU A 84 -5.69 2.07 -2.05
CA LEU A 84 -4.47 2.83 -1.85
C LEU A 84 -3.34 2.30 -2.74
N MET A 85 -3.17 0.99 -2.83
CA MET A 85 -2.15 0.38 -3.69
C MET A 85 -2.37 0.71 -5.17
N LEU A 86 -3.61 0.62 -5.65
CA LEU A 86 -3.96 0.98 -7.03
C LEU A 86 -3.70 2.46 -7.30
N LEU A 87 -4.01 3.34 -6.35
CA LEU A 87 -3.71 4.77 -6.44
C LEU A 87 -2.20 4.99 -6.55
N PHE A 88 -1.39 4.35 -5.70
CA PHE A 88 0.07 4.45 -5.77
C PHE A 88 0.61 3.96 -7.11
N ILE A 89 0.18 2.78 -7.57
CA ILE A 89 0.60 2.22 -8.86
C ILE A 89 0.24 3.19 -10.00
N ALA A 90 -0.96 3.79 -9.98
CA ALA A 90 -1.39 4.74 -11.00
C ALA A 90 -0.51 6.00 -11.02
N VAL A 91 -0.24 6.59 -9.84
CA VAL A 91 0.62 7.78 -9.71
C VAL A 91 2.06 7.49 -10.14
N LEU A 92 2.63 6.37 -9.70
CA LEU A 92 3.97 5.93 -10.10
C LEU A 92 4.05 5.67 -11.61
N SER A 93 3.06 4.99 -12.18
CA SER A 93 2.99 4.72 -13.62
C SER A 93 2.91 6.02 -14.43
N TYR A 94 2.14 6.99 -13.94
CA TYR A 94 2.05 8.32 -14.54
C TYR A 94 3.41 9.05 -14.51
N GLY A 95 4.12 9.02 -13.38
CA GLY A 95 5.48 9.58 -13.27
C GLY A 95 6.48 8.94 -14.22
N ILE A 96 6.44 7.62 -14.38
CA ILE A 96 7.28 6.89 -15.35
C ILE A 96 6.94 7.32 -16.79
N TRP A 97 5.66 7.51 -17.10
CA TRP A 97 5.21 7.87 -18.44
C TRP A 97 5.65 9.29 -18.85
N LEU A 98 5.63 10.24 -17.91
CA LEU A 98 6.18 11.58 -18.11
C LEU A 98 7.73 11.61 -18.05
N GLY A 99 8.37 10.52 -17.65
CA GLY A 99 9.83 10.43 -17.54
C GLY A 99 10.41 11.26 -16.40
N LEU A 100 9.65 11.53 -15.34
CA LEU A 100 10.16 12.29 -14.19
C LEU A 100 11.15 11.45 -13.39
N ASP A 101 12.25 12.10 -12.99
CA ASP A 101 13.29 11.51 -12.15
C ASP A 101 13.04 11.85 -10.66
N ILE A 102 11.92 11.36 -10.13
CA ILE A 102 11.46 11.65 -8.75
C ILE A 102 11.69 10.43 -7.85
N ASP A 103 12.35 10.62 -6.71
CA ASP A 103 12.41 9.63 -5.64
C ASP A 103 11.15 9.69 -4.76
N CYS A 104 10.39 8.59 -4.67
CA CYS A 104 9.19 8.52 -3.83
C CYS A 104 9.45 8.39 -2.32
N GLY A 105 10.71 8.51 -1.87
CA GLY A 105 11.09 8.56 -0.45
C GLY A 105 10.74 7.32 0.38
N CYS A 106 10.35 6.20 -0.24
CA CYS A 106 9.93 4.98 0.46
C CYS A 106 11.05 4.32 1.29
N PHE A 107 12.33 4.61 0.99
CA PHE A 107 13.52 4.20 1.74
C PHE A 107 14.51 5.38 1.66
N GLY A 108 15.08 5.79 2.80
CA GLY A 108 15.80 7.07 2.99
C GLY A 108 17.04 7.32 2.12
N PRO A 109 17.74 8.45 2.35
CA PRO A 109 18.81 8.93 1.47
C PRO A 109 20.10 8.14 1.74
N GLU A 110 20.38 7.15 0.90
CA GLU A 110 21.75 6.66 0.74
C GLU A 110 22.14 6.78 -0.74
N ASP A 111 23.17 7.56 -0.95
CA ASP A 111 23.69 8.02 -2.22
C ASP A 111 24.36 6.86 -2.96
N ILE A 112 23.79 6.37 -4.07
CA ILE A 112 24.57 5.86 -5.21
C ILE A 112 23.90 6.26 -6.53
N GLU A 113 24.70 6.99 -7.30
CA GLU A 113 24.59 7.50 -8.66
C GLU A 113 24.33 6.40 -9.73
N SER A 114 23.24 5.64 -9.60
CA SER A 114 22.76 4.80 -10.70
C SER A 114 21.23 4.67 -10.72
N LYS A 115 20.61 5.48 -11.59
CA LYS A 115 19.27 5.32 -12.17
C LYS A 115 18.10 5.36 -11.17
N THR A 116 17.65 6.56 -10.82
CA THR A 116 16.38 6.81 -10.09
C THR A 116 15.16 6.22 -10.81
N LEU A 117 15.17 6.12 -12.15
CA LEU A 117 14.19 5.33 -12.93
C LEU A 117 14.08 3.85 -12.49
N SER A 118 15.18 3.23 -12.04
CA SER A 118 15.16 1.85 -11.50
C SER A 118 14.46 1.78 -10.15
N ARG A 119 14.55 2.82 -9.32
CA ARG A 119 13.90 2.86 -8.01
C ARG A 119 12.39 3.04 -8.16
N LEU A 120 11.96 3.88 -9.09
CA LEU A 120 10.54 4.03 -9.42
C LEU A 120 9.95 2.71 -9.96
N ARG A 121 10.70 2.01 -10.83
CA ARG A 121 10.33 0.66 -11.30
C ARG A 121 10.38 -0.38 -10.17
N ALA A 122 11.34 -0.31 -9.25
CA ALA A 122 11.42 -1.22 -8.12
C ALA A 122 10.24 -1.02 -7.15
N ALA A 123 9.84 0.23 -6.90
CA ALA A 123 8.63 0.56 -6.15
C ALA A 123 7.39 -0.02 -6.85
N LEU A 124 7.25 0.18 -8.15
CA LEU A 124 6.13 -0.36 -8.93
C LEU A 124 6.10 -1.91 -8.92
N VAL A 125 7.25 -2.57 -9.08
CA VAL A 125 7.37 -4.03 -8.99
C VAL A 125 6.99 -4.54 -7.61
N ARG A 126 7.45 -3.86 -6.55
CA ARG A 126 7.08 -4.19 -5.17
C ARG A 126 5.58 -4.03 -4.94
N ASP A 127 4.98 -2.93 -5.41
CA ASP A 127 3.56 -2.68 -5.25
C ASP A 127 2.73 -3.72 -6.03
N LEU A 128 3.17 -4.14 -7.22
CA LEU A 128 2.60 -5.28 -7.96
C LEU A 128 2.74 -6.61 -7.21
N LEU A 129 3.89 -6.87 -6.59
CA LEU A 129 4.08 -8.06 -5.76
C LEU A 129 3.15 -8.05 -4.54
N LEU A 130 2.90 -6.88 -3.95
CA LEU A 130 1.97 -6.72 -2.84
C LEU A 130 0.50 -6.86 -3.27
N CYS A 131 0.17 -6.72 -4.55
CA CYS A 131 -1.16 -7.09 -5.06
C CYS A 131 -1.42 -8.60 -4.93
N ILE A 132 -0.41 -9.46 -4.98
CA ILE A 132 -0.56 -10.92 -4.90
C ILE A 132 -1.29 -11.37 -3.60
N PRO A 133 -0.83 -11.01 -2.39
CA PRO A 133 -1.52 -11.38 -1.14
C PRO A 133 -2.89 -10.71 -1.00
N ILE A 134 -3.10 -9.51 -1.58
CA ILE A 134 -4.40 -8.84 -1.62
C ILE A 134 -5.38 -9.64 -2.47
N ILE A 135 -5.00 -10.00 -3.69
CA ILE A 135 -5.80 -10.80 -4.62
C ILE A 135 -6.09 -12.18 -4.01
N TYR A 136 -5.10 -12.83 -3.39
CA TYR A 136 -5.29 -14.09 -2.69
C TYR A 136 -6.33 -13.98 -1.57
N CYS A 137 -6.21 -12.98 -0.69
CA CYS A 137 -7.22 -12.75 0.36
C CYS A 137 -8.60 -12.47 -0.22
N PHE A 138 -8.68 -11.72 -1.32
CA PHE A 138 -9.93 -11.34 -1.96
C PHE A 138 -10.62 -12.55 -2.62
N ILE A 139 -9.88 -13.37 -3.35
CA ILE A 139 -10.37 -14.61 -3.95
C ILE A 139 -10.83 -15.58 -2.86
N HIS A 140 -10.04 -15.75 -1.79
CA HIS A 140 -10.41 -16.62 -0.67
C HIS A 140 -11.71 -16.18 0.01
N ARG A 141 -11.90 -14.87 0.18
CA ARG A 141 -13.15 -14.26 0.69
C ARG A 141 -14.34 -14.46 -0.23
N CYS A 142 -14.16 -14.34 -1.55
CA CYS A 142 -15.21 -14.55 -2.55
C CYS A 142 -15.61 -16.02 -2.68
N ILE A 143 -14.66 -16.95 -2.49
CA ILE A 143 -14.90 -18.40 -2.54
C ILE A 143 -15.53 -18.90 -1.23
N HIS A 144 -15.24 -18.27 -0.09
CA HIS A 144 -15.83 -18.56 1.22
C HIS A 144 -16.75 -17.45 1.77
N PRO A 145 -17.87 -17.13 1.11
CA PRO A 145 -18.83 -16.13 1.60
C PRO A 145 -19.64 -16.62 2.81
N SER A 146 -19.57 -17.92 3.14
CA SER A 146 -20.47 -18.59 4.09
C SER A 146 -20.34 -18.18 5.57
N LYS A 147 -19.36 -17.35 5.95
CA LYS A 147 -19.24 -16.81 7.32
C LYS A 147 -19.85 -15.41 7.52
N LEU A 148 -20.39 -14.77 6.48
CA LEU A 148 -20.96 -13.41 6.58
C LEU A 148 -22.49 -13.38 6.82
N LEU A 149 -23.18 -14.53 6.80
CA LEU A 149 -24.63 -14.64 7.06
C LEU A 149 -24.96 -15.48 8.30
N GLY A 150 -24.01 -15.65 9.23
CA GLY A 150 -24.12 -16.68 10.28
C GLY A 150 -23.61 -16.36 11.67
N GLU A 151 -23.41 -15.09 12.05
CA GLU A 151 -23.26 -14.71 13.48
C GLU A 151 -23.94 -13.35 13.74
N LYS A 152 -25.27 -13.36 13.65
CA LYS A 152 -26.09 -12.74 14.70
C LYS A 152 -26.46 -13.87 15.66
N GLN A 153 -25.73 -14.04 16.75
CA GLN A 153 -26.29 -14.41 18.06
C GLN A 153 -25.42 -13.80 19.14
#